data_AF-A0A1I2P4H8-F1
#
_entry.id   AF-A0A1I2P4H8-F1
#
_cell.length_a   1.000
_cell.length_b   1.000
_cell.length_c   1.000
_cell.angle_alpha   90.00
_cell.angle_beta   90.00
_cell.angle_gamma   90.00
#
_symmetry.space_group_name_H-M   'P 1'
#
loop_
_entity.id
_entity.type
_entity.pdbx_description
1 polymer ?
#
loop_
_entity_poly.entity_id
_entity_poly.type
_entity_poly.pdbx_seq_one_letter_code
_entity_poly.pdbx_strand_id
1 'polypeptide(L)'
;GVSRNGTFEPTINEIVNWYNNEAEIGIFSTTYTVGSGECQDSVELSVEVLAPEQAIVEVNDENPIICITENEFNLNTLLSENTPEGGIFTGSEFIDANIFDATTAGIGEFEITYSISEETSECVLGEASKSFTINVIDAQEATAEATNQEIDVCSSETSYNLNDALSDDSTPGGTFFLDGEEFNGNTFDATSVETGEYSFTYTVSSEDSECIEGSATTDFTINVTSETFDAGDDVTFTVCSVG
;
A
#
# COMPACT_ATOMS: atom_id res chain seq x y z
N GLY A 1 20.79 -45.70 -8.27
CA GLY A 1 19.59 -45.83 -9.12
C GLY A 1 18.44 -46.31 -8.26
N VAL A 2 17.23 -45.82 -8.49
CA VAL A 2 16.04 -46.22 -7.72
C VAL A 2 15.70 -47.70 -8.00
N SER A 3 15.39 -48.46 -6.95
CA SER A 3 14.90 -49.85 -7.08
C SER A 3 13.62 -49.84 -7.91
N ARG A 4 13.45 -50.81 -8.82
CA ARG A 4 12.26 -50.95 -9.71
C ARG A 4 11.33 -52.09 -9.28
N ASN A 5 11.60 -52.69 -8.12
CA ASN A 5 10.90 -53.89 -7.63
C ASN A 5 9.87 -53.56 -6.54
N GLY A 6 9.51 -52.29 -6.35
CA GLY A 6 8.51 -51.87 -5.38
C GLY A 6 7.08 -51.93 -5.90
N THR A 7 6.13 -51.53 -5.05
CA THR A 7 4.69 -51.48 -5.33
C THR A 7 4.16 -50.06 -5.15
N PHE A 8 3.13 -49.71 -5.92
CA PHE A 8 2.41 -48.43 -5.84
C PHE A 8 1.04 -48.67 -5.21
N GLU A 9 0.68 -47.87 -4.21
CA GLU A 9 -0.64 -47.88 -3.58
C GLU A 9 -1.14 -46.44 -3.36
N PRO A 10 -2.22 -46.00 -4.02
CA PRO A 10 -2.94 -46.66 -5.14
C PRO A 10 -2.04 -46.98 -6.34
N THR A 11 -2.45 -47.92 -7.19
CA THR A 11 -1.72 -48.26 -8.41
C THR A 11 -1.76 -47.12 -9.42
N ILE A 12 -0.78 -47.07 -10.32
CA ILE A 12 -0.74 -46.05 -11.38
C ILE A 12 -2.01 -46.09 -12.26
N ASN A 13 -2.58 -47.27 -12.51
CA ASN A 13 -3.82 -47.38 -13.28
C ASN A 13 -5.03 -46.80 -12.51
N GLU A 14 -5.05 -46.92 -11.19
CA GLU A 14 -6.10 -46.29 -10.37
C GLU A 14 -6.00 -44.78 -10.43
N ILE A 15 -4.79 -44.21 -10.33
CA ILE A 15 -4.56 -42.77 -10.54
C ILE A 15 -5.03 -42.32 -11.93
N VAL A 16 -4.66 -43.05 -12.98
CA VAL A 16 -5.08 -42.73 -14.36
C VAL A 16 -6.61 -42.81 -14.51
N ASN A 17 -7.26 -43.78 -13.86
CA ASN A 17 -8.72 -43.89 -13.89
C ASN A 17 -9.39 -42.74 -13.14
N TRP A 18 -8.85 -42.33 -12.00
CA TRP A 18 -9.33 -41.16 -11.25
C TRP A 18 -9.25 -39.90 -12.10
N TYR A 19 -8.10 -39.64 -12.73
CA TYR A 19 -7.91 -38.50 -13.62
C TYR A 19 -8.92 -38.47 -14.77
N ASN A 20 -9.11 -39.60 -15.46
CA ASN A 20 -9.95 -39.64 -16.67
C ASN A 20 -11.46 -39.74 -16.40
N ASN A 21 -11.88 -40.20 -15.22
CA ASN A 21 -13.29 -40.58 -14.98
C ASN A 21 -13.91 -39.98 -13.72
N GLU A 22 -13.11 -39.50 -12.76
CA GLU A 22 -13.62 -38.97 -11.49
C GLU A 22 -13.37 -37.47 -11.37
N ALA A 23 -12.11 -37.03 -11.56
CA ALA A 23 -11.73 -35.63 -11.47
C ALA A 23 -10.59 -35.35 -12.46
N GLU A 24 -10.78 -34.37 -13.35
CA GLU A 24 -9.74 -33.95 -14.31
C GLU A 24 -8.74 -32.95 -13.68
N ILE A 25 -9.02 -32.47 -12.47
CA ILE A 25 -8.27 -31.46 -11.70
C ILE A 25 -8.16 -31.96 -10.26
N GLY A 26 -7.03 -31.71 -9.61
CA GLY A 26 -6.78 -32.05 -8.22
C GLY A 26 -5.41 -32.71 -8.01
N ILE A 27 -5.16 -33.11 -6.77
CA ILE A 27 -3.92 -33.80 -6.37
C ILE A 27 -4.16 -35.31 -6.44
N PHE A 28 -3.31 -35.99 -7.21
CA PHE A 28 -3.29 -37.45 -7.32
C PHE A 28 -1.99 -37.97 -6.73
N SER A 29 -2.07 -38.80 -5.68
CA SER A 29 -0.88 -39.35 -5.03
C SER A 29 -0.87 -40.88 -4.99
N THR A 30 0.35 -41.44 -4.89
CA THR A 30 0.62 -42.86 -4.66
C THR A 30 1.83 -43.04 -3.76
N THR A 31 1.79 -44.05 -2.90
CA THR A 31 2.95 -44.44 -2.11
C THR A 31 3.73 -45.53 -2.84
N TYR A 32 4.98 -45.24 -3.21
CA TYR A 32 5.91 -46.22 -3.72
C TYR A 32 6.65 -46.89 -2.57
N THR A 33 6.53 -48.21 -2.47
CA THR A 33 7.08 -48.99 -1.35
C THR A 33 8.02 -50.08 -1.84
N VAL A 34 9.21 -50.19 -1.26
CA VAL A 34 10.22 -51.21 -1.57
C VAL A 34 10.58 -52.04 -0.35
N GLY A 35 11.01 -53.28 -0.57
CA GLY A 35 11.39 -54.19 0.52
C GLY A 35 10.19 -54.92 1.13
N SER A 36 10.40 -55.55 2.28
CA SER A 36 9.37 -56.34 2.97
C SER A 36 9.65 -56.44 4.46
N GLY A 37 8.60 -56.46 5.28
CA GLY A 37 8.71 -56.54 6.74
C GLY A 37 9.51 -55.36 7.31
N GLU A 38 10.41 -55.63 8.24
CA GLU A 38 11.25 -54.60 8.90
C GLU A 38 12.30 -53.95 7.98
N CYS A 39 12.46 -54.44 6.74
CA CYS A 39 13.37 -53.86 5.73
C CYS A 39 12.61 -53.13 4.62
N GLN A 40 11.42 -52.62 4.93
CA GLN A 40 10.60 -51.83 4.03
C GLN A 40 10.96 -50.35 4.10
N ASP A 41 10.90 -49.66 2.96
CA ASP A 41 11.01 -48.21 2.85
C ASP A 41 9.97 -47.69 1.84
N SER A 42 9.46 -46.48 2.04
CA SER A 42 8.43 -45.92 1.18
C SER A 42 8.58 -44.41 0.97
N VAL A 43 8.03 -43.94 -0.15
CA VAL A 43 7.97 -42.52 -0.51
C VAL A 43 6.62 -42.22 -1.15
N GLU A 44 6.04 -41.06 -0.82
CA GLU A 44 4.84 -40.57 -1.51
C GLU A 44 5.25 -39.81 -2.78
N LEU A 45 4.53 -40.09 -3.87
CA LEU A 45 4.62 -39.38 -5.13
C LEU A 45 3.28 -38.72 -5.36
N SER A 46 3.27 -37.43 -5.70
CA SER A 46 2.06 -36.70 -6.05
C SER A 46 2.22 -35.98 -7.39
N VAL A 47 1.09 -35.81 -8.09
CA VAL A 47 0.95 -34.91 -9.22
C VAL A 47 -0.29 -34.06 -8.96
N GLU A 48 -0.16 -32.75 -9.14
CA GLU A 48 -1.27 -31.82 -9.08
C GLU A 48 -1.63 -31.39 -10.50
N VAL A 49 -2.92 -31.47 -10.82
CA VAL A 49 -3.46 -30.96 -12.09
C VAL A 49 -4.35 -29.79 -11.75
N LEU A 50 -4.04 -28.62 -12.30
CA LEU A 50 -4.76 -27.38 -12.07
C LEU A 50 -5.64 -27.03 -13.27
N ALA A 51 -6.71 -26.26 -13.03
CA ALA A 51 -7.44 -25.62 -14.11
C ALA A 51 -6.60 -24.45 -14.66
N PRO A 52 -6.54 -24.26 -15.99
CA PRO A 52 -5.85 -23.10 -16.53
C PRO A 52 -6.59 -21.81 -16.22
N GLU A 53 -5.84 -20.76 -15.90
CA GLU A 53 -6.33 -19.40 -15.70
C GLU A 53 -6.14 -18.58 -16.98
N GLN A 54 -7.01 -17.60 -17.23
CA GLN A 54 -6.83 -16.69 -18.37
C GLN A 54 -5.72 -15.68 -18.06
N ALA A 55 -4.89 -15.37 -19.05
CA ALA A 55 -3.95 -14.27 -18.93
C ALA A 55 -4.70 -12.95 -18.70
N ILE A 56 -4.54 -12.38 -17.52
CA ILE A 56 -5.02 -11.05 -17.16
C ILE A 56 -3.92 -10.32 -16.39
N VAL A 57 -3.85 -9.00 -16.56
CA VAL A 57 -2.93 -8.15 -15.79
C VAL A 57 -3.73 -7.00 -15.21
N GLU A 58 -3.82 -6.98 -13.90
CA GLU A 58 -4.41 -5.91 -13.11
C GLU A 58 -3.35 -5.33 -12.17
N VAL A 59 -3.19 -4.01 -12.21
CA VAL A 59 -2.23 -3.25 -11.40
C VAL A 59 -3.04 -2.38 -10.45
N ASN A 60 -2.78 -2.48 -9.15
CA ASN A 60 -3.48 -1.78 -8.08
C ASN A 60 -3.10 -0.29 -8.02
N ASP A 61 -1.82 0.00 -8.26
CA ASP A 61 -1.29 1.36 -8.33
C ASP A 61 -0.48 1.54 -9.62
N GLU A 62 -1.00 2.36 -10.53
CA GLU A 62 -0.37 2.63 -11.82
C GLU A 62 0.70 3.74 -11.74
N ASN A 63 0.81 4.45 -10.61
CA ASN A 63 1.74 5.55 -10.42
C ASN A 63 2.40 5.55 -9.03
N PRO A 64 3.02 4.43 -8.59
CA PRO A 64 3.63 4.35 -7.28
C PRO A 64 4.77 5.35 -7.14
N ILE A 65 4.85 5.96 -5.96
CA ILE A 65 5.96 6.82 -5.56
C ILE A 65 6.95 5.96 -4.78
N ILE A 66 8.21 5.98 -5.16
CA ILE A 66 9.28 5.23 -4.50
C ILE A 66 10.38 6.20 -4.10
N CYS A 67 10.96 5.99 -2.92
CA CYS A 67 12.01 6.86 -2.40
C CYS A 67 13.33 6.47 -3.02
N ILE A 68 14.19 7.44 -3.33
CA ILE A 68 15.53 7.18 -3.86
C ILE A 68 16.38 6.30 -2.92
N THR A 69 16.01 6.20 -1.64
CA THR A 69 16.66 5.35 -0.63
C THR A 69 16.22 3.89 -0.70
N GLU A 70 15.18 3.55 -1.45
CA GLU A 70 14.65 2.19 -1.58
C GLU A 70 15.47 1.38 -2.59
N ASN A 71 16.21 0.39 -2.10
CA ASN A 71 17.08 -0.44 -2.93
C ASN A 71 16.46 -1.79 -3.30
N GLU A 72 15.35 -2.19 -2.67
CA GLU A 72 14.71 -3.50 -2.87
C GLU A 72 13.18 -3.39 -2.94
N PHE A 73 12.65 -2.61 -3.89
CA PHE A 73 11.21 -2.52 -4.09
C PHE A 73 10.67 -3.73 -4.89
N ASN A 74 9.85 -4.56 -4.25
CA ASN A 74 9.23 -5.72 -4.92
C ASN A 74 8.04 -5.31 -5.79
N LEU A 75 8.20 -5.37 -7.11
CA LEU A 75 7.17 -4.97 -8.08
C LEU A 75 5.89 -5.80 -8.03
N ASN A 76 5.93 -7.02 -7.47
CA ASN A 76 4.74 -7.86 -7.34
C ASN A 76 3.71 -7.25 -6.39
N THR A 77 4.11 -6.37 -5.47
CA THR A 77 3.19 -5.67 -4.55
C THR A 77 2.23 -4.74 -5.28
N LEU A 78 2.59 -4.31 -6.50
CA LEU A 78 1.75 -3.46 -7.36
C LEU A 78 0.66 -4.23 -8.09
N LEU A 79 0.77 -5.56 -8.17
CA LEU A 79 -0.18 -6.40 -8.89
C LEU A 79 -1.40 -6.72 -8.00
N SER A 80 -2.57 -6.76 -8.63
CA SER A 80 -3.80 -7.29 -8.02
C SER A 80 -3.64 -8.79 -7.74
N GLU A 81 -4.28 -9.28 -6.67
CA GLU A 81 -4.37 -10.71 -6.34
C GLU A 81 -5.03 -11.55 -7.46
N ASN A 82 -5.77 -10.90 -8.38
CA ASN A 82 -6.35 -11.56 -9.54
C ASN A 82 -5.33 -11.80 -10.68
N THR A 83 -4.16 -11.17 -10.63
CA THR A 83 -3.13 -11.35 -11.66
C THR A 83 -2.41 -12.67 -11.41
N PRO A 84 -2.41 -13.63 -12.35
CA PRO A 84 -1.71 -14.89 -12.16
C PRO A 84 -0.20 -14.67 -11.95
N GLU A 85 0.41 -15.54 -11.15
CA GLU A 85 1.85 -15.51 -10.86
C GLU A 85 2.69 -15.96 -12.08
N GLY A 86 3.98 -15.62 -12.07
CA GLY A 86 4.94 -16.10 -13.09
C GLY A 86 5.03 -15.23 -14.35
N GLY A 87 4.47 -14.02 -14.36
CA GLY A 87 4.80 -13.04 -15.40
C GLY A 87 6.20 -12.42 -15.20
N ILE A 88 6.54 -11.51 -16.10
CA ILE A 88 7.85 -10.85 -16.17
C ILE A 88 7.67 -9.34 -16.21
N PHE A 89 8.44 -8.62 -15.39
CA PHE A 89 8.59 -7.16 -15.48
C PHE A 89 9.71 -6.78 -16.44
N THR A 90 9.45 -5.77 -17.27
CA THR A 90 10.40 -5.21 -18.24
C THR A 90 10.27 -3.67 -18.26
N GLY A 91 11.15 -2.98 -19.00
CA GLY A 91 11.10 -1.52 -19.17
C GLY A 91 12.24 -0.77 -18.50
N SER A 92 12.93 -1.39 -17.54
CA SER A 92 14.08 -0.81 -16.84
C SER A 92 15.22 -1.82 -16.67
N GLU A 93 16.46 -1.36 -16.78
CA GLU A 93 17.67 -2.15 -16.47
C GLU A 93 17.93 -2.27 -14.97
N PHE A 94 17.21 -1.49 -14.15
CA PHE A 94 17.28 -1.50 -12.68
C PHE A 94 16.37 -2.55 -12.05
N ILE A 95 15.81 -3.45 -12.86
CA ILE A 95 15.00 -4.57 -12.41
C ILE A 95 15.85 -5.84 -12.40
N ASP A 96 15.95 -6.50 -11.25
CA ASP A 96 16.50 -7.85 -11.11
C ASP A 96 15.55 -8.71 -10.28
N ALA A 97 15.18 -9.89 -10.78
CA ALA A 97 14.28 -10.83 -10.12
C ALA A 97 12.97 -10.18 -9.56
N ASN A 98 12.33 -9.31 -10.34
CA ASN A 98 11.13 -8.54 -9.97
C ASN A 98 11.34 -7.47 -8.87
N ILE A 99 12.58 -7.21 -8.49
CA ILE A 99 12.97 -6.15 -7.57
C ILE A 99 13.47 -4.95 -8.38
N PHE A 100 12.95 -3.77 -8.08
CA PHE A 100 13.41 -2.50 -8.63
C PHE A 100 14.30 -1.78 -7.61
N ASP A 101 15.53 -1.45 -8.02
CA ASP A 101 16.49 -0.70 -7.20
C ASP A 101 16.44 0.79 -7.53
N ALA A 102 15.74 1.57 -6.71
CA ALA A 102 15.59 3.01 -6.90
C ALA A 102 16.88 3.78 -6.60
N THR A 103 17.76 3.25 -5.74
CA THR A 103 19.07 3.87 -5.43
C THR A 103 19.98 3.89 -6.65
N THR A 104 19.93 2.85 -7.48
CA THR A 104 20.70 2.75 -8.71
C THR A 104 19.99 3.46 -9.87
N ALA A 105 18.66 3.40 -9.94
CA ALA A 105 17.86 4.07 -10.96
C ALA A 105 17.98 5.61 -10.88
N GLY A 106 18.02 6.15 -9.66
CA GLY A 106 18.01 7.58 -9.39
C GLY A 106 16.63 8.21 -9.54
N ILE A 107 16.53 9.52 -9.26
CA ILE A 107 15.29 10.29 -9.35
C ILE A 107 14.80 10.35 -10.79
N GLY A 108 13.51 10.09 -10.99
CA GLY A 108 12.88 10.14 -12.31
C GLY A 108 11.62 9.30 -12.42
N GLU A 109 11.05 9.30 -13.62
CA GLU A 109 9.90 8.47 -13.97
C GLU A 109 10.37 7.26 -14.80
N PHE A 110 9.93 6.07 -14.44
CA PHE A 110 10.32 4.81 -15.07
C PHE A 110 9.08 4.04 -15.56
N GLU A 111 8.94 3.91 -16.88
CA GLU A 111 7.87 3.11 -17.47
C GLU A 111 8.21 1.62 -17.36
N ILE A 112 7.37 0.87 -16.63
CA ILE A 112 7.52 -0.56 -16.41
C ILE A 112 6.34 -1.28 -17.07
N THR A 113 6.61 -2.40 -17.72
CA THR A 113 5.59 -3.28 -18.30
C THR A 113 5.66 -4.65 -17.63
N TYR A 114 4.55 -5.09 -17.04
CA TYR A 114 4.36 -6.49 -16.66
C TYR A 114 3.67 -7.25 -17.80
N SER A 115 4.19 -8.42 -18.13
CA SER A 115 3.62 -9.30 -19.14
C SER A 115 3.52 -10.74 -18.64
N ILE A 116 2.41 -11.40 -18.96
CA ILE A 116 2.20 -12.81 -18.65
C ILE A 116 1.66 -13.53 -19.89
N SER A 117 2.17 -14.74 -20.12
CA SER A 117 1.76 -15.59 -21.24
C SER A 117 2.01 -17.06 -20.93
N GLU A 118 1.54 -17.94 -21.83
CA GLU A 118 1.82 -19.38 -21.82
C GLU A 118 3.33 -19.73 -21.82
N GLU A 119 4.20 -18.79 -22.22
CA GLU A 119 5.66 -18.96 -22.23
C GLU A 119 6.32 -18.57 -20.90
N THR A 120 5.66 -17.75 -20.08
CA THR A 120 6.22 -17.23 -18.83
C THR A 120 5.65 -17.91 -17.59
N SER A 121 4.38 -18.32 -17.64
CA SER A 121 3.69 -18.95 -16.51
C SER A 121 3.07 -20.29 -16.91
N GLU A 122 3.26 -21.28 -16.04
CA GLU A 122 2.62 -22.58 -16.17
C GLU A 122 1.14 -22.45 -15.79
N CYS A 123 0.25 -23.06 -16.57
CA CYS A 123 -1.21 -23.05 -16.31
C CYS A 123 -1.93 -21.72 -16.59
N VAL A 124 -1.36 -20.85 -17.44
CA VAL A 124 -2.05 -19.68 -18.01
C VAL A 124 -2.43 -19.95 -19.47
N LEU A 125 -3.55 -19.36 -19.94
CA LEU A 125 -3.98 -19.35 -21.34
C LEU A 125 -3.96 -17.95 -21.92
N GLY A 126 -3.35 -17.83 -23.12
CA GLY A 126 -3.24 -16.57 -23.85
C GLY A 126 -2.09 -15.68 -23.35
N GLU A 127 -2.20 -14.37 -23.65
CA GLU A 127 -1.22 -13.36 -23.29
C GLU A 127 -1.92 -12.08 -22.80
N ALA A 128 -1.32 -11.42 -21.82
CA ALA A 128 -1.75 -10.13 -21.33
C ALA A 128 -0.54 -9.30 -20.89
N SER A 129 -0.66 -7.98 -21.01
CA SER A 129 0.36 -7.05 -20.52
C SER A 129 -0.26 -5.72 -20.09
N LYS A 130 0.41 -5.04 -19.17
CA LYS A 130 0.05 -3.70 -18.71
C LYS A 130 1.29 -2.89 -18.37
N SER A 131 1.31 -1.63 -18.80
CA SER A 131 2.34 -0.66 -18.40
C SER A 131 1.85 0.23 -17.27
N PHE A 132 2.77 0.64 -16.41
CA PHE A 132 2.59 1.61 -15.33
C PHE A 132 3.88 2.42 -15.15
N THR A 133 3.81 3.53 -14.41
CA THR A 133 4.96 4.44 -14.25
C THR A 133 5.37 4.51 -12.80
N ILE A 134 6.62 4.15 -12.51
CA ILE A 134 7.21 4.34 -11.18
C ILE A 134 7.80 5.75 -11.11
N ASN A 135 7.47 6.49 -10.06
CA ASN A 135 8.04 7.81 -9.80
C ASN A 135 9.03 7.72 -8.65
N VAL A 136 10.33 7.75 -8.95
CA VAL A 136 11.38 7.82 -7.93
C VAL A 136 11.62 9.28 -7.56
N ILE A 137 11.42 9.61 -6.29
CA ILE A 137 11.64 10.95 -5.75
C ILE A 137 12.72 10.95 -4.68
N ASP A 138 13.28 12.13 -4.41
CA ASP A 138 14.18 12.30 -3.27
C ASP A 138 13.40 12.16 -1.96
N ALA A 139 14.08 11.74 -0.90
CA ALA A 139 13.47 11.74 0.42
C ALA A 139 13.29 13.19 0.90
N GLN A 140 12.10 13.52 1.41
CA GLN A 140 11.82 14.83 1.97
C GLN A 140 12.05 14.80 3.49
N GLU A 141 12.77 15.78 4.03
CA GLU A 141 12.87 15.93 5.49
C GLU A 141 11.49 16.27 6.06
N ALA A 142 11.11 15.63 7.16
CA ALA A 142 9.89 15.96 7.88
C ALA A 142 9.88 17.44 8.27
N THR A 143 8.79 18.13 7.94
CA THR A 143 8.56 19.53 8.28
C THR A 143 7.24 19.67 9.04
N ALA A 144 7.26 20.40 10.14
CA ALA A 144 6.09 20.73 10.92
C ALA A 144 6.18 22.19 11.35
N GLU A 145 5.25 23.00 10.87
CA GLU A 145 5.13 24.41 11.22
C GLU A 145 3.65 24.80 11.31
N ALA A 146 3.28 25.51 12.38
CA ALA A 146 1.95 26.07 12.54
C ALA A 146 1.87 27.44 11.84
N THR A 147 0.82 27.67 11.04
CA THR A 147 0.54 28.97 10.42
C THR A 147 0.29 30.04 11.49
N ASN A 148 -0.42 29.66 12.55
CA ASN A 148 -0.66 30.51 13.72
C ASN A 148 -0.47 29.68 15.00
N GLN A 149 0.20 30.24 16.00
CA GLN A 149 0.39 29.58 17.30
C GLN A 149 -0.85 29.68 18.20
N GLU A 150 -1.74 30.64 17.95
CA GLU A 150 -2.98 30.83 18.68
C GLU A 150 -4.14 31.01 17.69
N ILE A 151 -5.19 30.21 17.86
CA ILE A 151 -6.36 30.18 16.99
C ILE A 151 -7.61 30.31 17.85
N ASP A 152 -8.42 31.32 17.60
CA ASP A 152 -9.68 31.51 18.30
C ASP A 152 -10.82 30.78 17.56
N VAL A 153 -11.57 29.97 18.31
CA VAL A 153 -12.72 29.21 17.80
C VAL A 153 -13.94 29.50 18.67
N CYS A 154 -15.09 29.78 18.03
CA CYS A 154 -16.34 29.96 18.76
C CYS A 154 -16.78 28.65 19.42
N SER A 155 -17.39 28.71 20.60
CA SER A 155 -17.99 27.55 21.28
C SER A 155 -19.17 26.93 20.52
N SER A 156 -19.61 27.54 19.42
CA SER A 156 -20.61 27.02 18.49
C SER A 156 -20.01 26.35 17.26
N GLU A 157 -18.68 26.38 17.09
CA GLU A 157 -18.00 25.73 15.97
C GLU A 157 -18.06 24.22 16.15
N THR A 158 -18.56 23.52 15.12
CA THR A 158 -18.77 22.08 15.17
C THR A 158 -17.66 21.29 14.46
N SER A 159 -16.83 21.97 13.66
CA SER A 159 -15.86 21.30 12.79
C SER A 159 -14.73 22.23 12.36
N TYR A 160 -13.83 22.58 13.27
CA TYR A 160 -12.56 23.21 12.92
C TYR A 160 -11.58 22.15 12.38
N ASN A 161 -11.02 22.35 11.18
CA ASN A 161 -10.03 21.45 10.59
C ASN A 161 -8.63 21.80 11.11
N LEU A 162 -8.01 20.90 11.86
CA LEU A 162 -6.68 21.07 12.46
C LEU A 162 -5.57 21.23 11.40
N ASN A 163 -5.77 20.74 10.17
CA ASN A 163 -4.82 20.97 9.09
C ASN A 163 -4.75 22.45 8.69
N ASP A 164 -5.82 23.23 8.91
CA ASP A 164 -5.83 24.66 8.63
C ASP A 164 -4.95 25.46 9.62
N ALA A 165 -4.53 24.83 10.73
CA ALA A 165 -3.59 25.39 11.69
C ALA A 165 -2.12 25.23 11.22
N LEU A 166 -1.85 24.36 10.25
CA LEU A 166 -0.52 24.06 9.75
C LEU A 166 -0.16 24.96 8.55
N SER A 167 1.13 25.18 8.34
CA SER A 167 1.65 25.83 7.13
C SER A 167 1.51 24.93 5.91
N ASP A 168 1.44 25.52 4.72
CA ASP A 168 1.43 24.78 3.45
C ASP A 168 2.74 23.98 3.23
N ASP A 169 3.82 24.37 3.92
CA ASP A 169 5.13 23.71 3.87
C ASP A 169 5.22 22.53 4.86
N SER A 170 4.23 22.34 5.73
CA SER A 170 4.17 21.21 6.66
C SER A 170 3.92 19.91 5.90
N THR A 171 4.69 18.89 6.24
CA THR A 171 4.54 17.55 5.67
C THR A 171 3.19 16.97 6.10
N PRO A 172 2.30 16.53 5.19
CA PRO A 172 0.98 16.02 5.53
C PRO A 172 1.03 14.59 6.08
N GLY A 173 -0.07 14.12 6.65
CA GLY A 173 -0.25 12.73 7.08
C GLY A 173 0.19 12.42 8.51
N GLY A 174 0.78 13.38 9.21
CA GLY A 174 1.14 13.24 10.62
C GLY A 174 -0.06 13.18 11.56
N THR A 175 0.27 13.03 12.84
CA THR A 175 -0.69 12.79 13.92
C THR A 175 -0.84 14.02 14.81
N PHE A 176 -2.07 14.36 15.17
CA PHE A 176 -2.37 15.39 16.16
C PHE A 176 -2.48 14.80 17.55
N PHE A 177 -2.02 15.53 18.55
CA PHE A 177 -2.14 15.21 19.97
C PHE A 177 -2.81 16.38 20.68
N LEU A 178 -3.77 16.10 21.55
CA LEU A 178 -4.44 17.07 22.41
C LEU A 178 -3.96 16.86 23.84
N ASP A 179 -3.31 17.87 24.42
CA ASP A 179 -2.75 17.83 25.77
C ASP A 179 -1.85 16.60 26.04
N GLY A 180 -1.18 16.13 24.99
CA GLY A 180 -0.26 14.99 25.01
C GLY A 180 -0.88 13.62 24.72
N GLU A 181 -2.20 13.54 24.53
CA GLU A 181 -2.90 12.31 24.13
C GLU A 181 -3.22 12.34 22.64
N GLU A 182 -3.10 11.20 21.95
CA GLU A 182 -3.40 11.11 20.52
C GLU A 182 -4.84 11.55 20.22
N PHE A 183 -4.98 12.50 19.30
CA PHE A 183 -6.27 13.01 18.85
C PHE A 183 -6.71 12.28 17.60
N ASN A 184 -7.85 11.58 17.68
CA ASN A 184 -8.32 10.77 16.57
C ASN A 184 -8.95 11.64 15.47
N GLY A 185 -8.28 11.69 14.33
CA GLY A 185 -8.67 12.49 13.17
C GLY A 185 -8.10 13.90 13.21
N ASN A 186 -8.65 14.78 12.38
CA ASN A 186 -8.16 16.15 12.19
C ASN A 186 -9.27 17.19 12.35
N THR A 187 -10.41 16.82 12.92
CA THR A 187 -11.55 17.72 13.11
C THR A 187 -11.82 17.94 14.57
N PHE A 188 -11.76 19.20 15.00
CA PHE A 188 -12.07 19.63 16.35
C PHE A 188 -13.50 20.19 16.45
N ASP A 189 -14.33 19.57 17.29
CA ASP A 189 -15.69 20.02 17.60
C ASP A 189 -15.70 20.81 18.91
N ALA A 190 -15.74 22.14 18.82
CA ALA A 190 -15.73 23.02 19.98
C ALA A 190 -17.04 22.96 20.79
N THR A 191 -18.13 22.42 20.24
CA THR A 191 -19.39 22.23 20.97
C THR A 191 -19.34 21.07 21.97
N SER A 192 -18.34 20.19 21.83
CA SER A 192 -18.13 19.03 22.67
C SER A 192 -17.27 19.30 23.92
N VAL A 193 -16.74 20.52 24.04
CA VAL A 193 -15.79 20.91 25.09
C VAL A 193 -16.22 22.22 25.78
N GLU A 194 -15.62 22.53 26.93
CA GLU A 194 -15.88 23.80 27.64
C GLU A 194 -15.07 24.96 27.02
N THR A 195 -15.43 26.21 27.33
CA THR A 195 -14.58 27.35 26.97
C THR A 195 -13.22 27.24 27.67
N GLY A 196 -12.13 27.45 26.94
CA GLY A 196 -10.78 27.25 27.46
C GLY A 196 -9.72 27.19 26.37
N GLU A 197 -8.47 26.97 26.79
CA GLU A 197 -7.33 26.78 25.90
C GLU A 197 -7.06 25.28 25.75
N TYR A 198 -6.85 24.84 24.50
CA TYR A 198 -6.59 23.45 24.15
C TYR A 198 -5.26 23.38 23.40
N SER A 199 -4.28 22.68 23.97
CA SER A 199 -2.93 22.60 23.40
C SER A 199 -2.85 21.44 22.42
N PHE A 200 -2.66 21.76 21.13
CA PHE A 200 -2.44 20.78 20.09
C PHE A 200 -0.96 20.70 19.73
N THR A 201 -0.50 19.47 19.54
CA THR A 201 0.82 19.16 19.00
C THR A 201 0.61 18.35 17.72
N TYR A 202 1.19 18.79 16.61
CA TYR A 202 1.25 18.01 15.37
C TYR A 202 2.64 17.38 15.25
N THR A 203 2.70 16.06 15.02
CA THR A 203 3.95 15.33 14.79
C THR A 203 3.87 14.56 13.48
N VAL A 204 4.92 14.68 12.67
CA VAL A 204 5.08 13.93 11.41
C VAL A 204 6.48 13.33 11.35
N SER A 205 6.57 12.12 10.81
CA SER A 205 7.79 11.32 10.78
C SER A 205 7.83 10.40 9.57
N SER A 206 8.97 9.71 9.41
CA SER A 206 9.16 8.64 8.43
C SER A 206 8.18 7.46 8.56
N GLU A 207 7.42 7.38 9.66
CA GLU A 207 6.40 6.34 9.85
C GLU A 207 5.02 6.74 9.27
N ASP A 208 4.80 8.04 9.01
CA ASP A 208 3.49 8.58 8.64
C ASP A 208 3.23 8.63 7.12
N SER A 209 4.29 8.72 6.31
CA SER A 209 4.18 8.68 4.85
C SER A 209 5.48 8.19 4.22
N GLU A 210 5.32 7.57 3.05
CA GLU A 210 6.43 7.14 2.21
C GLU A 210 7.29 8.35 1.83
N CYS A 211 8.61 8.14 1.78
CA CYS A 211 9.61 9.12 1.35
C CYS A 211 9.77 10.35 2.22
N ILE A 212 9.56 10.18 3.53
CA ILE A 212 9.91 11.16 4.54
C ILE A 212 11.07 10.64 5.40
N GLU A 213 12.01 11.52 5.73
CA GLU A 213 13.11 11.25 6.65
C GLU A 213 12.99 12.11 7.92
N GLY A 214 13.41 11.53 9.04
CA GLY A 214 13.40 12.20 10.34
C GLY A 214 12.01 12.36 10.95
N SER A 215 11.91 13.32 11.85
CA SER A 215 10.65 13.71 12.48
C SER A 215 10.62 15.21 12.77
N ALA A 216 9.43 15.79 12.69
CA ALA A 216 9.18 17.18 13.01
C ALA A 216 7.90 17.31 13.84
N THR A 217 7.92 18.30 14.73
CA THR A 217 6.80 18.59 15.62
C THR A 217 6.58 20.10 15.69
N THR A 218 5.32 20.52 15.73
CA THR A 218 4.92 21.90 16.02
C THR A 218 3.75 21.92 16.98
N ASP A 219 3.68 22.97 17.80
CA ASP A 219 2.59 23.20 18.73
C ASP A 219 1.74 24.41 18.28
N PHE A 220 0.44 24.35 18.59
CA PHE A 220 -0.48 25.48 18.49
C PHE A 220 -1.61 25.34 19.51
N THR A 221 -2.22 26.45 19.88
CA THR A 221 -3.31 26.48 20.86
C THR A 221 -4.62 26.88 20.18
N ILE A 222 -5.68 26.13 20.47
CA ILE A 222 -7.05 26.54 20.15
C ILE A 222 -7.71 27.14 21.39
N ASN A 223 -8.15 28.38 21.28
CA ASN A 223 -8.90 29.09 22.31
C ASN A 223 -10.39 29.01 22.01
N VAL A 224 -11.14 28.22 22.78
CA VAL A 224 -12.59 28.12 22.66
C VAL A 224 -13.24 29.25 23.45
N THR A 225 -13.91 30.16 22.75
CA THR A 225 -14.56 31.33 23.33
C THR A 225 -16.06 31.38 23.03
N SER A 226 -16.85 31.85 24.00
CA SER A 226 -18.28 32.13 23.82
C SER A 226 -18.57 33.55 23.31
N GLU A 227 -17.53 34.38 23.18
CA GLU A 227 -17.69 35.74 22.67
C GLU A 227 -17.93 35.71 21.15
N THR A 228 -18.90 36.47 20.67
CA THR A 228 -19.08 36.69 19.24
C THR A 228 -17.88 37.48 18.71
N PHE A 229 -17.21 36.99 17.66
CA PHE A 229 -16.18 37.77 16.96
C PHE A 229 -16.70 39.18 16.62
N ASP A 230 -16.03 40.21 17.12
CA ASP A 230 -16.39 41.61 16.87
C ASP A 230 -15.73 42.09 15.58
N ALA A 231 -16.52 42.16 14.49
CA ALA A 231 -16.06 42.67 13.20
C ALA A 231 -15.95 44.21 13.14
N GLY A 232 -16.20 44.90 14.26
CA GLY A 232 -16.33 46.35 14.34
C GLY A 232 -17.70 46.84 13.91
N ASP A 233 -17.95 48.15 14.09
CA ASP A 233 -19.19 48.80 13.69
C ASP A 233 -19.40 48.78 12.17
N ASP A 234 -20.66 48.64 11.73
CA ASP A 234 -21.05 48.78 10.32
C ASP A 234 -20.56 50.11 9.72
N VAL A 235 -19.67 50.04 8.72
CA VAL A 235 -19.21 51.22 8.00
C VAL A 235 -20.18 51.55 6.86
N THR A 236 -20.94 52.64 7.02
CA THR A 236 -21.82 53.17 5.96
C THR A 236 -21.31 54.51 5.45
N PHE A 237 -21.12 54.63 4.13
CA PHE A 237 -20.80 55.90 3.47
C PHE A 237 -21.95 56.34 2.56
N THR A 238 -22.41 57.57 2.73
CA THR A 238 -23.35 58.21 1.79
C THR A 238 -22.57 59.03 0.78
N VAL A 239 -22.65 58.65 -0.50
CA VAL A 239 -22.11 59.47 -1.61
C VAL A 239 -23.24 60.17 -2.35
N CYS A 240 -23.04 61.44 -2.69
CA CYS A 240 -23.97 62.20 -3.53
C CYS A 240 -23.69 61.89 -5.00
N SER A 241 -24.73 61.56 -5.76
CA SER A 241 -24.68 61.53 -7.22
C SER A 241 -24.54 62.96 -7.75
N VAL A 242 -23.43 63.24 -8.44
CA VAL A 242 -23.32 64.42 -9.30
C VAL A 242 -23.88 64.05 -10.66
N GLY A 243 -25.09 64.57 -10.95
CA GLY A 243 -25.75 64.43 -12.24
C GLY A 243 -25.04 65.15 -13.38
#